data_AF-A0AAE3LLP8-F1
#
_entry.id   AF-A0AAE3LLP8-F1
#
_cell.length_a   1.000
_cell.length_b   1.000
_cell.length_c   1.000
_cell.angle_alpha   90.00
_cell.angle_beta   90.00
_cell.angle_gamma   90.00
#
_symmetry.space_group_name_H-M   'P 1'
#
loop_
_entity.id
_entity.type
_entity.pdbx_description
1 polymer ?
#
loop_
_entity_poly.entity_id
_entity_poly.type
_entity_poly.pdbx_seq_one_letter_code
_entity_poly.pdbx_strand_id
1 'polypeptide(L)'
;MNWTDDVLVHKSLQGNYDAYAELVHRYSNLVYGLALSRTRDSYISEDIAQEVFVKAWMKLPQLSEGEKFSHWIMKITKNQCTDFFRKKNQHTLMENFPENNKVDDSNSIQAMVWEALQQIEEKYRIVIVMNYISGYTAKEIGNLLQLSSSAIESRLRRGKEKLKKELLIEMSESFGGKRVREEFAEEVMWRIVPRIATIEIPVTNLPKSIAWYSKLLGLKAVYQDENSCMLHLQGSSRIGVPTIYLVKTEDERRLLFKNTFTGIIHSVIDFYIDDLERFHHYLQQEGVKVTNLNYFPGTKQGGFGFEDPDGNLLSATNVTHSGQI
;
A
#
# COMPACT_ATOMS: atom_id res chain seq x y z
N MET A 1 16.33 -30.72 5.95
CA MET A 1 15.52 -31.97 5.91
C MET A 1 14.07 -31.61 6.22
N ASN A 2 13.05 -32.29 5.67
CA ASN A 2 11.64 -31.91 5.96
C ASN A 2 11.08 -32.67 7.18
N TRP A 3 11.73 -32.55 8.33
CA TRP A 3 11.22 -33.06 9.60
C TRP A 3 10.38 -32.00 10.33
N THR A 4 9.35 -32.46 11.04
CA THR A 4 8.55 -31.61 11.93
C THR A 4 9.38 -31.17 13.13
N ASP A 5 8.98 -30.07 13.77
CA ASP A 5 9.69 -29.56 14.94
C ASP A 5 9.73 -30.58 16.08
N ASP A 6 8.67 -31.37 16.26
CA ASP A 6 8.63 -32.45 17.24
C ASP A 6 9.71 -33.51 17.01
N VAL A 7 9.84 -33.98 15.77
CA VAL A 7 10.89 -34.94 15.38
C VAL A 7 12.28 -34.34 15.56
N LEU A 8 12.46 -33.07 15.20
CA LEU A 8 13.73 -32.38 15.36
C LEU A 8 14.13 -32.22 16.83
N VAL A 9 13.20 -31.84 17.70
CA VAL A 9 13.40 -31.73 19.15
C VAL A 9 13.76 -33.11 19.73
N HIS A 10 13.01 -34.16 19.39
CA HIS A 10 13.28 -35.50 19.91
C HIS A 10 14.66 -36.03 19.48
N LYS A 11 15.03 -35.86 18.21
CA LYS A 11 16.37 -36.24 17.71
C LYS A 11 17.48 -35.42 18.36
N SER A 12 17.25 -34.13 18.58
CA SER A 12 18.22 -33.26 19.26
C SER A 12 18.50 -33.74 20.70
N LEU A 13 17.46 -34.16 21.43
CA LEU A 13 17.59 -34.75 22.78
C LEU A 13 18.37 -36.07 22.80
N GLN A 14 18.39 -36.79 21.68
CA GLN A 14 19.20 -38.01 21.49
C GLN A 14 20.65 -37.72 21.07
N GLY A 15 21.07 -36.45 21.04
CA GLY A 15 22.42 -36.03 20.68
C GLY A 15 22.64 -35.80 19.18
N ASN A 16 21.58 -35.72 18.37
CA ASN A 16 21.70 -35.40 16.95
C ASN A 16 21.89 -33.88 16.76
N TYR A 17 23.12 -33.45 16.52
CA TYR A 17 23.46 -32.04 16.30
C TYR A 17 22.87 -31.46 15.01
N ASP A 18 22.72 -32.26 13.95
CA ASP A 18 22.14 -31.81 12.68
C ASP A 18 20.66 -31.47 12.82
N ALA A 19 19.93 -32.24 13.65
CA ALA A 19 18.53 -31.96 13.98
C ALA A 19 18.38 -30.62 14.71
N TYR A 20 19.34 -30.28 15.56
CA TYR A 20 19.35 -28.98 16.23
C TYR A 20 19.79 -27.84 15.32
N ALA A 21 20.77 -28.08 14.45
CA ALA A 21 21.19 -27.12 13.44
C ALA A 21 20.03 -26.73 12.50
N GLU A 22 19.17 -27.69 12.14
CA GLU A 22 17.95 -27.41 11.37
C GLU A 22 16.94 -26.57 12.17
N LEU A 23 16.77 -26.79 13.49
CA LEU A 23 15.97 -25.90 14.34
C LEU A 23 16.55 -24.48 14.39
N VAL A 24 17.87 -24.34 14.54
CA VAL A 24 18.55 -23.04 14.51
C VAL A 24 18.31 -22.35 13.17
N HIS A 25 18.52 -23.06 12.06
CA HIS A 25 18.30 -22.52 10.72
C HIS A 25 16.86 -22.06 10.50
N ARG A 26 15.88 -22.86 10.93
CA ARG A 26 14.44 -22.55 10.77
C ARG A 26 14.01 -21.33 11.58
N TYR A 27 14.59 -21.14 12.76
CA TYR A 27 14.14 -20.14 13.73
C TYR A 27 15.07 -18.93 13.88
N SER A 28 16.22 -18.92 13.22
CA SER A 28 17.25 -17.86 13.30
C SER A 28 16.66 -16.48 13.07
N ASN A 29 15.91 -16.32 11.98
CA ASN A 29 15.33 -15.03 11.62
C ASN A 29 14.11 -14.65 12.47
N LEU A 30 13.38 -15.61 13.03
CA LEU A 30 12.34 -15.30 14.02
C LEU A 30 12.98 -14.73 15.29
N VAL A 31 14.03 -15.38 15.78
CA VAL A 31 14.75 -14.96 16.98
C VAL A 31 15.42 -13.61 16.75
N TYR A 32 16.13 -13.44 15.63
CA TYR A 32 16.76 -12.19 15.24
C TYR A 32 15.74 -11.06 15.05
N GLY A 33 14.67 -11.28 14.29
CA GLY A 33 13.62 -10.28 14.07
C GLY A 33 12.93 -9.84 15.36
N LEU A 34 12.69 -10.78 16.28
CA LEU A 34 12.14 -10.47 17.60
C LEU A 34 13.15 -9.69 18.47
N ALA A 35 14.41 -10.08 18.49
CA ALA A 35 15.47 -9.36 19.19
C ALA A 35 15.60 -7.93 18.65
N LEU A 36 15.69 -7.78 17.33
CA LEU A 36 15.81 -6.49 16.63
C LEU A 36 14.60 -5.58 16.88
N SER A 37 13.39 -6.14 16.92
CA SER A 37 12.17 -5.39 17.27
C SER A 37 12.17 -4.79 18.68
N ARG A 38 13.09 -5.25 19.54
CA ARG A 38 13.25 -4.81 20.93
C ARG A 38 14.50 -3.95 21.12
N THR A 39 15.64 -4.34 20.54
CA THR A 39 16.97 -3.72 20.75
C THR A 39 17.25 -2.53 19.85
N ARG A 40 16.68 -2.49 18.63
CA ARG A 40 16.94 -1.49 17.58
C ARG A 40 18.39 -1.48 17.06
N ASP A 41 19.19 -2.49 17.41
CA ASP A 41 20.61 -2.58 17.07
C ASP A 41 20.91 -3.97 16.51
N SER A 42 21.46 -4.03 15.29
CA SER A 42 21.73 -5.28 14.59
C SER A 42 22.76 -6.15 15.31
N TYR A 43 23.85 -5.54 15.80
CA TYR A 43 24.93 -6.26 16.48
C TYR A 43 24.44 -6.86 17.79
N ILE A 44 23.75 -6.06 18.62
CA ILE A 44 23.15 -6.57 19.87
C ILE A 44 22.12 -7.68 19.57
N SER A 45 21.37 -7.56 18.48
CA SER A 45 20.37 -8.56 18.10
C SER A 45 20.99 -9.88 17.69
N GLU A 46 22.12 -9.86 16.97
CA GLU A 46 22.89 -11.05 16.62
C GLU A 46 23.45 -11.73 17.87
N ASP A 47 24.04 -10.97 18.79
CA ASP A 47 24.56 -11.50 20.06
C ASP A 47 23.45 -12.15 20.90
N ILE A 48 22.30 -11.48 21.04
CA ILE A 48 21.13 -12.03 21.71
C ILE A 48 20.65 -13.30 21.02
N ALA A 49 20.61 -13.33 19.69
CA ALA A 49 20.16 -14.50 18.95
C ALA A 49 21.07 -15.71 19.20
N GLN A 50 22.39 -15.51 19.19
CA GLN A 50 23.37 -16.55 19.52
C GLN A 50 23.15 -17.08 20.95
N GLU A 51 23.05 -16.18 21.94
CA GLU A 51 22.79 -16.57 23.33
C GLU A 51 21.47 -17.32 23.50
N VAL A 52 20.43 -16.92 22.76
CA VAL A 52 19.12 -17.59 22.78
C VAL A 52 19.25 -19.03 22.32
N PHE A 53 19.95 -19.30 21.22
CA PHE A 53 20.11 -20.67 20.75
C PHE A 53 20.97 -21.49 21.72
N VAL A 54 22.07 -20.95 22.24
CA VAL A 54 22.84 -21.67 23.28
C VAL A 54 21.97 -22.01 24.50
N LYS A 55 21.17 -21.05 24.99
CA LYS A 55 20.23 -21.28 26.12
C LYS A 55 19.12 -22.26 25.76
N ALA A 56 18.63 -22.23 24.53
CA ALA A 56 17.62 -23.15 24.04
C ALA A 56 18.16 -24.58 23.96
N TRP A 57 19.41 -24.78 23.51
CA TRP A 57 20.06 -26.10 23.56
C TRP A 57 20.10 -26.63 25.00
N MET A 58 20.61 -25.82 25.94
CA MET A 58 20.72 -26.23 27.35
C MET A 58 19.36 -26.53 28.02
N LYS A 59 18.31 -25.82 27.62
CA LYS A 59 16.96 -25.96 28.19
C LYS A 59 16.05 -26.90 27.39
N LEU A 60 16.52 -27.44 26.27
CA LEU A 60 15.72 -28.28 25.37
C LEU A 60 15.05 -29.46 26.10
N PRO A 61 15.68 -30.13 27.10
CA PRO A 61 15.02 -31.20 27.86
C PRO A 61 13.78 -30.77 28.65
N GLN A 62 13.57 -29.46 28.86
CA GLN A 62 12.43 -28.90 29.58
C GLN A 62 11.22 -28.66 28.65
N LEU A 63 11.40 -28.79 27.32
CA LEU A 63 10.32 -28.65 26.36
C LEU A 63 9.55 -29.97 26.27
N SER A 64 8.32 -29.99 26.78
CA SER A 64 7.47 -31.19 26.82
C SER A 64 6.79 -31.51 25.49
N GLU A 65 6.60 -30.52 24.62
CA GLU A 65 5.92 -30.67 23.33
C GLU A 65 6.75 -29.98 22.25
N GLY A 66 7.37 -30.75 21.36
CA GLY A 66 8.27 -30.20 20.35
C GLY A 66 7.54 -29.36 19.29
N GLU A 67 6.26 -29.62 19.06
CA GLU A 67 5.39 -28.78 18.21
C GLU A 67 5.25 -27.33 18.71
N LYS A 68 5.53 -27.07 19.99
CA LYS A 68 5.49 -25.73 20.59
C LYS A 68 6.85 -25.01 20.58
N PHE A 69 7.83 -25.54 19.85
CA PHE A 69 9.18 -24.97 19.80
C PHE A 69 9.19 -23.48 19.44
N SER A 70 8.36 -23.05 18.47
CA SER A 70 8.23 -21.64 18.07
C SER A 70 7.84 -20.71 19.22
N HIS A 71 6.77 -21.03 19.95
CA HIS A 71 6.32 -20.25 21.10
C HIS A 71 7.35 -20.29 22.25
N TRP A 72 8.00 -21.43 22.44
CA TRP A 72 9.00 -21.61 23.48
C TRP A 72 10.27 -20.81 23.21
N ILE A 73 10.83 -20.86 21.99
CA ILE A 73 12.02 -20.10 21.62
C ILE A 73 11.76 -18.60 21.68
N MET A 74 10.57 -18.14 21.25
CA MET A 74 10.16 -16.74 21.41
C MET A 74 10.15 -16.29 22.88
N LYS A 75 9.72 -17.15 23.80
CA LYS A 75 9.75 -16.86 25.25
C LYS A 75 11.18 -16.70 25.75
N ILE A 76 12.10 -17.55 25.30
CA ILE A 76 13.53 -17.45 25.63
C ILE A 76 14.10 -16.14 25.07
N THR A 77 13.80 -15.80 23.82
CA THR A 77 14.24 -14.53 23.20
C THR A 77 13.75 -13.31 23.97
N LYS A 78 12.48 -13.27 24.37
CA LYS A 78 11.94 -12.16 25.16
C LYS A 78 12.66 -12.01 26.49
N ASN A 79 12.88 -13.13 27.19
CA ASN A 79 13.59 -13.12 28.47
C ASN A 79 15.04 -12.65 28.30
N GLN A 80 15.71 -13.10 27.23
CA GLN A 80 17.07 -12.68 26.92
C GLN A 80 17.16 -11.17 26.65
N CYS A 81 16.23 -10.62 25.88
CA CYS A 81 16.16 -9.17 25.65
C CYS A 81 15.96 -8.41 26.97
N THR A 82 15.04 -8.87 27.83
CA THR A 82 14.80 -8.28 29.14
C THR A 82 16.04 -8.34 30.04
N ASP A 83 16.72 -9.48 30.07
CA ASP A 83 17.96 -9.66 30.85
C ASP A 83 19.08 -8.74 30.36
N PHE A 84 19.22 -8.58 29.03
CA PHE A 84 20.19 -7.65 28.42
C PHE A 84 19.92 -6.20 28.88
N PHE A 85 18.69 -5.72 28.76
CA PHE A 85 18.34 -4.36 29.19
C PHE A 85 18.50 -4.16 30.70
N ARG A 86 18.18 -5.16 31.53
CA ARG A 86 18.41 -5.10 32.98
C ARG A 86 19.91 -4.94 33.31
N LYS A 87 20.78 -5.72 32.66
CA LYS A 87 22.23 -5.63 32.86
C LYS A 87 22.80 -4.31 32.37
N LYS A 88 22.36 -3.84 31.19
CA LYS A 88 22.77 -2.54 30.64
C LYS A 88 22.47 -1.42 31.63
N ASN A 89 21.24 -1.36 32.15
CA ASN A 89 20.85 -0.34 33.14
C ASN A 89 21.62 -0.43 34.46
N GLN A 90 22.00 -1.64 34.91
CA GLN A 90 22.83 -1.82 36.11
C GLN A 90 24.28 -1.35 35.90
N HIS A 91 24.86 -1.62 34.74
CA HIS A 91 26.21 -1.16 34.39
C HIS A 91 26.27 0.37 34.23
N THR A 92 25.27 0.99 33.59
CA THR A 92 25.18 2.45 33.47
C THR A 92 25.06 3.17 34.82
N LEU A 93 24.52 2.51 35.85
CA LEU A 93 24.43 3.06 37.22
C LEU A 93 25.74 2.90 38.03
N MET A 94 26.63 1.98 37.65
CA MET A 94 27.90 1.72 38.36
C MET A 94 29.10 2.45 37.74
N GLU A 95 29.06 2.76 36.44
CA GLU A 95 30.12 3.47 35.73
C GLU A 95 29.71 4.93 35.47
N ASN A 96 30.01 5.84 36.41
CA ASN A 96 29.93 7.30 36.18
C ASN A 96 31.08 7.76 35.27
N PHE A 97 31.07 7.31 34.01
CA PHE A 97 31.90 7.88 32.95
C PHE A 97 31.01 8.64 31.97
N PRO A 98 31.36 9.89 31.60
CA PRO A 98 30.67 10.55 30.51
C PRO A 98 31.06 9.82 29.21
N GLU A 99 30.14 9.01 28.68
CA GLU A 99 30.28 8.47 27.32
C GLU A 99 30.29 9.65 26.34
N ASN A 100 31.49 9.99 25.87
CA ASN A 100 31.67 10.97 24.82
C ASN A 100 31.44 10.28 23.46
N ASN A 101 30.49 10.84 22.71
CA ASN A 101 30.22 10.63 21.28
C ASN A 101 29.75 9.22 20.83
N LYS A 102 28.44 8.98 20.96
CA LYS A 102 27.69 8.54 19.78
C LYS A 102 27.11 9.79 19.15
N VAL A 103 27.42 10.00 17.87
CA VAL A 103 26.85 11.04 17.03
C VAL A 103 25.35 11.11 17.30
N ASP A 104 24.90 12.31 17.62
CA ASP A 104 23.52 12.68 17.85
C ASP A 104 22.69 12.39 16.60
N ASP A 105 22.29 11.13 16.45
CA ASP A 105 21.46 10.62 15.35
C ASP A 105 19.98 10.60 15.76
N SER A 106 19.64 11.35 16.83
CA SER A 106 18.26 11.58 17.29
C SER A 106 17.37 12.19 16.18
N ASN A 107 17.98 12.77 15.14
CA ASN A 107 17.33 13.33 13.95
C ASN A 107 17.36 12.43 12.71
N SER A 108 17.85 11.18 12.78
CA SER A 108 17.78 10.30 11.61
C SER A 108 16.39 9.69 11.47
N ILE A 109 15.90 9.64 10.23
CA ILE A 109 14.62 8.99 9.88
C ILE A 109 14.58 7.56 10.43
N GLN A 110 15.74 6.90 10.50
CA GLN A 110 15.87 5.57 11.06
C GLN A 110 15.56 5.52 12.57
N ALA A 111 16.09 6.46 13.37
CA ALA A 111 15.79 6.56 14.79
C ALA A 111 14.29 6.81 15.03
N MET A 112 13.68 7.73 14.27
CA MET A 112 12.25 8.04 14.35
C MET A 112 11.37 6.83 14.02
N VAL A 113 11.73 6.06 12.98
CA VAL A 113 11.01 4.82 12.62
C VAL A 113 11.10 3.79 13.74
N TRP A 114 12.25 3.66 14.39
CA TRP A 114 12.41 2.74 15.51
C TRP A 114 11.63 3.18 16.76
N GLU A 115 11.57 4.48 17.08
CA GLU A 115 10.72 5.01 18.15
C GLU A 115 9.24 4.74 17.88
N ALA A 116 8.77 5.09 16.69
CA ALA A 116 7.38 4.86 16.29
C ALA A 116 7.02 3.37 16.33
N LEU A 117 7.90 2.47 15.89
CA LEU A 117 7.70 1.02 15.98
C LEU A 117 7.52 0.54 17.43
N GLN A 118 8.14 1.22 18.40
CA GLN A 118 8.13 0.83 19.81
C GLN A 118 6.87 1.25 20.54
N GLN A 119 6.15 2.24 20.03
CA GLN A 119 4.80 2.60 20.48
C GLN A 119 3.72 1.60 20.02
N ILE A 120 4.04 0.74 19.04
CA ILE A 120 3.11 -0.26 18.53
C ILE A 120 3.15 -1.54 19.37
N GLU A 121 1.97 -2.13 19.63
CA GLU A 121 1.85 -3.46 20.25
C GLU A 121 2.76 -4.51 19.58
N GLU A 122 3.45 -5.29 20.40
CA GLU A 122 4.48 -6.26 19.97
C GLU A 122 3.99 -7.21 18.86
N LYS A 123 2.73 -7.67 18.93
CA LYS A 123 2.14 -8.59 17.93
C LYS A 123 2.07 -8.02 16.51
N TYR A 124 2.07 -6.70 16.36
CA TYR A 124 2.13 -6.02 15.07
C TYR A 124 3.57 -5.66 14.72
N ARG A 125 4.35 -5.17 15.69
CA ARG A 125 5.75 -4.80 15.49
C ARG A 125 6.59 -5.94 14.95
N ILE A 126 6.46 -7.13 15.55
CA ILE A 126 7.23 -8.32 15.15
C ILE A 126 6.98 -8.69 13.68
N VAL A 127 5.73 -8.64 13.21
CA VAL A 127 5.41 -9.00 11.81
C VAL A 127 5.90 -7.93 10.82
N ILE A 128 5.90 -6.66 11.20
CA ILE A 128 6.46 -5.57 10.38
C ILE A 128 7.96 -5.76 10.23
N VAL A 129 8.68 -5.99 11.34
CA VAL A 129 10.13 -6.20 11.32
C VAL A 129 10.48 -7.44 10.50
N MET A 130 9.81 -8.57 10.73
CA MET A 130 10.06 -9.79 9.96
C MET A 130 9.81 -9.62 8.46
N ASN A 131 8.75 -8.91 8.07
CA ASN A 131 8.40 -8.73 6.65
C ASN A 131 9.30 -7.71 5.93
N TYR A 132 9.49 -6.54 6.53
CA TYR A 132 10.15 -5.40 5.86
C TYR A 132 11.65 -5.33 6.10
N ILE A 133 12.13 -5.84 7.23
CA ILE A 133 13.56 -5.79 7.59
C ILE A 133 14.21 -7.15 7.37
N SER A 134 13.53 -8.24 7.73
CA SER A 134 14.06 -9.60 7.56
C SER A 134 13.62 -10.28 6.26
N GLY A 135 12.79 -9.64 5.43
CA GLY A 135 12.43 -10.10 4.08
C GLY A 135 11.43 -11.27 3.99
N TYR A 136 10.74 -11.61 5.08
CA TYR A 136 9.83 -12.76 5.12
C TYR A 136 8.49 -12.50 4.44
N THR A 137 7.95 -13.50 3.73
CA THR A 137 6.57 -13.47 3.24
C THR A 137 5.54 -13.69 4.36
N ALA A 138 4.31 -13.24 4.17
CA ALA A 138 3.22 -13.45 5.14
C ALA A 138 2.97 -14.94 5.43
N LYS A 139 3.16 -15.81 4.44
CA LYS A 139 3.06 -17.27 4.57
C LYS A 139 4.15 -17.84 5.48
N GLU A 140 5.40 -17.42 5.29
CA GLU A 140 6.52 -17.90 6.11
C GLU A 140 6.41 -17.42 7.56
N ILE A 141 6.00 -16.16 7.77
CA ILE A 141 5.71 -15.64 9.11
C ILE A 141 4.55 -16.41 9.75
N GLY A 142 3.52 -16.74 8.97
CA GLY A 142 2.38 -17.53 9.43
C GLY A 142 2.80 -18.92 9.92
N ASN A 143 3.65 -19.60 9.16
CA ASN A 143 4.21 -20.89 9.55
C ASN A 143 5.03 -20.79 10.86
N LEU A 144 5.90 -19.77 10.97
CA LEU A 144 6.74 -19.56 12.16
C LEU A 144 5.94 -19.21 13.41
N LEU A 145 4.89 -18.40 13.26
CA LEU A 145 4.05 -17.94 14.38
C LEU A 145 2.83 -18.84 14.65
N GLN A 146 2.64 -19.91 13.86
CA GLN A 146 1.47 -20.79 13.89
C GLN A 146 0.15 -20.02 13.71
N LEU A 147 0.11 -19.16 12.69
CA LEU A 147 -1.02 -18.31 12.32
C LEU A 147 -1.31 -18.45 10.82
N SER A 148 -2.56 -18.17 10.41
CA SER A 148 -2.89 -18.14 8.98
C SER A 148 -2.21 -16.96 8.28
N SER A 149 -1.89 -17.10 6.98
CA SER A 149 -1.39 -15.99 6.15
C SER A 149 -2.32 -14.77 6.22
N SER A 150 -3.64 -15.00 6.22
CA SER A 150 -4.64 -13.92 6.36
C SER A 150 -4.56 -13.20 7.72
N ALA A 151 -4.23 -13.91 8.80
CA ALA A 151 -4.02 -13.29 10.11
C ALA A 151 -2.74 -12.45 10.12
N ILE A 152 -1.68 -12.88 9.45
CA ILE A 152 -0.45 -12.10 9.29
C ILE A 152 -0.68 -10.86 8.41
N GLU A 153 -1.36 -10.99 7.28
CA GLU A 153 -1.72 -9.86 6.40
C GLU A 153 -2.58 -8.83 7.14
N SER A 154 -3.54 -9.28 7.95
CA SER A 154 -4.34 -8.42 8.82
C SER A 154 -3.48 -7.70 9.86
N ARG A 155 -2.52 -8.40 10.49
CA ARG A 155 -1.57 -7.80 11.45
C ARG A 155 -0.61 -6.82 10.77
N LEU A 156 -0.13 -7.10 9.57
CA LEU A 156 0.70 -6.20 8.77
C LEU A 156 -0.10 -4.94 8.41
N ARG A 157 -1.34 -5.06 7.93
CA ARG A 157 -2.20 -3.92 7.60
C ARG A 157 -2.42 -3.03 8.82
N ARG A 158 -2.90 -3.60 9.93
CA ARG A 158 -3.13 -2.85 11.18
C ARG A 158 -1.84 -2.27 11.74
N GLY A 159 -0.74 -3.02 11.63
CA GLY A 159 0.58 -2.58 12.05
C GLY A 159 1.07 -1.36 11.28
N LYS A 160 0.91 -1.34 9.95
CA LYS A 160 1.23 -0.17 9.11
C LYS A 160 0.37 1.05 9.43
N GLU A 161 -0.93 0.85 9.66
CA GLU A 161 -1.84 1.92 10.05
C GLU A 161 -1.40 2.57 11.38
N LYS A 162 -1.02 1.74 12.36
CA LYS A 162 -0.47 2.22 13.63
C LYS A 162 0.88 2.91 13.44
N LEU A 163 1.80 2.30 12.69
CA LEU A 163 3.11 2.88 12.41
C LEU A 163 2.99 4.25 11.73
N LYS A 164 2.07 4.39 10.77
CA LYS A 164 1.78 5.68 10.14
C LYS A 164 1.32 6.72 11.16
N LYS A 165 0.45 6.34 12.09
CA LYS A 165 -0.03 7.25 13.14
C LYS A 165 1.10 7.66 14.09
N GLU A 166 1.89 6.71 14.57
CA GLU A 166 3.01 6.98 15.50
C GLU A 166 4.11 7.80 14.82
N LEU A 167 4.42 7.53 13.54
CA LEU A 167 5.36 8.36 12.77
C LEU A 167 4.87 9.80 12.61
N LEU A 168 3.58 10.03 12.41
CA LEU A 168 3.04 11.39 12.33
C LEU A 168 3.17 12.14 13.67
N ILE A 169 3.03 11.43 14.79
CA ILE A 169 3.23 11.98 16.14
C ILE A 169 4.72 12.28 16.36
N GLU A 170 5.60 11.30 16.12
CA GLU A 170 7.04 11.44 16.29
C GLU A 170 7.62 12.55 15.40
N MET A 171 7.14 12.66 14.15
CA MET A 171 7.47 13.80 13.28
C MET A 171 6.98 15.11 13.91
N SER A 172 5.76 15.18 14.45
CA SER A 172 5.25 16.40 15.08
C SER A 172 6.02 16.81 16.34
N GLU A 173 6.60 15.85 17.07
CA GLU A 173 7.36 16.07 18.31
C GLU A 173 8.85 16.39 18.03
N SER A 174 9.48 15.66 17.11
CA SER A 174 10.87 15.88 16.67
C SER A 174 11.04 17.21 15.92
N PHE A 175 10.03 17.64 15.14
CA PHE A 175 9.99 18.98 14.54
C PHE A 175 9.42 20.01 15.52
N GLY A 176 10.04 20.16 16.70
CA GLY A 176 9.62 21.04 17.78
C GLY A 176 9.00 22.35 17.29
N GLY A 177 7.66 22.43 17.31
CA GLY A 177 6.89 23.63 17.02
C GLY A 177 7.08 24.27 15.63
N LYS A 178 7.85 23.69 14.70
CA LYS A 178 7.89 24.14 13.30
C LYS A 178 6.98 23.25 12.49
N ARG A 179 5.66 23.44 12.67
CA ARG A 179 4.75 23.22 11.56
C ARG A 179 5.34 23.95 10.37
N VAL A 180 5.52 23.26 9.26
CA VAL A 180 5.51 23.91 7.95
C VAL A 180 4.34 24.88 8.00
N ARG A 181 4.62 26.19 7.90
CA ARG A 181 3.57 27.22 8.05
C ARG A 181 2.39 26.80 7.20
N GLU A 182 1.18 26.98 7.70
CA GLU A 182 -0.04 26.67 6.94
C GLU A 182 0.04 27.37 5.56
N GLU A 183 0.61 28.58 5.55
CA GLU A 183 1.04 29.34 4.37
C GLU A 183 1.93 28.56 3.39
N PHE A 184 2.90 27.75 3.82
CA PHE A 184 3.76 26.96 2.92
C PHE A 184 3.01 25.75 2.36
N ALA A 185 2.22 25.06 3.18
CA ALA A 185 1.39 23.96 2.70
C ALA A 185 0.35 24.48 1.70
N GLU A 186 -0.29 25.61 1.99
CA GLU A 186 -1.14 26.34 1.06
C GLU A 186 -0.36 26.78 -0.19
N GLU A 187 0.86 27.32 -0.04
CA GLU A 187 1.74 27.74 -1.14
C GLU A 187 2.08 26.60 -2.10
N VAL A 188 2.28 25.40 -1.57
CA VAL A 188 2.54 24.21 -2.37
C VAL A 188 1.24 23.65 -2.94
N MET A 189 0.17 23.60 -2.15
CA MET A 189 -1.11 23.02 -2.54
C MET A 189 -1.82 23.85 -3.62
N TRP A 190 -1.73 25.18 -3.62
CA TRP A 190 -2.30 25.99 -4.71
C TRP A 190 -1.56 25.81 -6.03
N ARG A 191 -0.28 25.42 -5.97
CA ARG A 191 0.55 25.13 -7.16
C ARG A 191 0.32 23.73 -7.72
N ILE A 192 -0.36 22.85 -6.99
CA ILE A 192 -0.63 21.48 -7.41
C ILE A 192 -2.10 21.42 -7.82
N VAL A 193 -2.36 21.18 -9.10
CA VAL A 193 -3.70 20.81 -9.59
C VAL A 193 -3.89 19.32 -9.28
N PRO A 194 -4.69 18.93 -8.28
CA PRO A 194 -4.71 17.55 -7.80
C PRO A 194 -5.61 16.64 -8.64
N ARG A 195 -6.52 17.23 -9.42
CA ARG A 195 -7.51 16.51 -10.23
C ARG A 195 -8.13 17.45 -11.26
N ILE A 196 -8.73 16.87 -12.29
CA ILE A 196 -9.70 17.55 -13.15
C ILE A 196 -11.00 17.65 -12.35
N ALA A 197 -11.52 18.86 -12.14
CA ALA A 197 -12.79 19.05 -11.45
C ALA A 197 -13.98 18.81 -12.40
N THR A 198 -13.89 19.38 -13.60
CA THR A 198 -14.97 19.43 -14.56
C THR A 198 -14.41 19.37 -15.97
N ILE A 199 -15.12 18.67 -16.86
CA ILE A 199 -14.89 18.70 -18.30
C ILE A 199 -16.09 19.41 -18.93
N GLU A 200 -15.83 20.53 -19.60
CA GLU A 200 -16.87 21.32 -20.26
C GLU A 200 -17.07 20.85 -21.70
N ILE A 201 -18.33 20.62 -22.09
CA ILE A 201 -18.69 20.15 -23.42
C ILE A 201 -19.69 21.14 -24.05
N PRO A 202 -19.37 21.75 -25.20
CA PRO A 202 -20.27 22.66 -25.89
C PRO A 202 -21.41 21.87 -26.55
N VAL A 203 -22.64 22.35 -26.35
CA VAL A 203 -23.85 21.78 -26.96
C VAL A 203 -24.75 22.89 -27.49
N THR A 204 -25.44 22.65 -28.60
CA THR A 204 -26.39 23.62 -29.19
C THR A 204 -27.80 23.42 -28.66
N ASN A 205 -28.14 22.20 -28.23
CA ASN A 205 -29.45 21.84 -27.70
C ASN A 205 -29.33 21.11 -26.35
N LEU A 206 -29.30 21.89 -25.27
CA LEU A 206 -29.07 21.38 -23.92
C LEU A 206 -30.07 20.27 -23.50
N PRO A 207 -31.40 20.39 -23.64
CA PRO A 207 -32.32 19.31 -23.27
C PRO A 207 -32.08 18.00 -24.04
N LYS A 208 -31.81 18.10 -25.35
CA LYS A 208 -31.51 16.93 -26.20
C LYS A 208 -30.24 16.25 -25.73
N SER A 209 -29.20 17.03 -25.44
CA SER A 209 -27.90 16.49 -25.03
C SER A 209 -27.97 15.88 -23.64
N ILE A 210 -28.63 16.52 -22.66
CA ILE A 210 -28.87 15.92 -21.32
C ILE A 210 -29.54 14.55 -21.44
N ALA A 211 -30.61 14.45 -22.24
CA ALA A 211 -31.33 13.21 -22.45
C ALA A 211 -30.43 12.12 -23.05
N TRP A 212 -29.61 12.49 -24.05
CA TRP A 212 -28.68 11.57 -24.70
C TRP A 212 -27.60 11.06 -23.74
N TYR A 213 -26.93 11.95 -23.03
CA TYR A 213 -25.87 11.59 -22.08
C TYR A 213 -26.40 10.75 -20.91
N SER A 214 -27.61 11.06 -20.43
CA SER A 214 -28.24 10.30 -19.35
C SER A 214 -28.65 8.90 -19.81
N LYS A 215 -29.19 8.77 -21.03
CA LYS A 215 -29.63 7.49 -21.59
C LYS A 215 -28.46 6.59 -21.94
N LEU A 216 -27.50 7.09 -22.73
CA LEU A 216 -26.48 6.26 -23.35
C LEU A 216 -25.25 6.04 -22.47
N LEU A 217 -24.87 7.04 -21.68
CA LEU A 217 -23.71 6.95 -20.78
C LEU A 217 -24.13 6.78 -19.31
N GLY A 218 -25.45 6.72 -19.04
CA GLY A 218 -25.97 6.52 -17.69
C GLY A 218 -25.72 7.72 -16.76
N LEU A 219 -25.39 8.91 -17.28
CA LEU A 219 -25.09 10.07 -16.43
C LEU A 219 -26.33 10.58 -15.69
N LYS A 220 -26.13 11.26 -14.56
CA LYS A 220 -27.20 11.90 -13.79
C LYS A 220 -26.98 13.40 -13.66
N ALA A 221 -28.00 14.19 -13.96
CA ALA A 221 -28.00 15.61 -13.69
C ALA A 221 -28.00 15.87 -12.18
N VAL A 222 -27.04 16.68 -11.72
CA VAL A 222 -26.95 17.16 -10.33
C VAL A 222 -27.24 18.65 -10.20
N TYR A 223 -27.06 19.39 -11.30
CA TYR A 223 -27.42 20.80 -11.44
C TYR A 223 -27.85 21.06 -12.87
N GLN A 224 -28.85 21.91 -13.06
CA GLN A 224 -29.30 22.34 -14.37
C GLN A 224 -29.93 23.74 -14.26
N ASP A 225 -29.57 24.61 -15.19
CA ASP A 225 -30.26 25.88 -15.45
C ASP A 225 -30.66 25.96 -16.94
N GLU A 226 -31.02 27.16 -17.40
CA GLU A 226 -31.44 27.41 -18.79
C GLU A 226 -30.31 27.25 -19.83
N ASN A 227 -29.05 27.41 -19.42
CA ASN A 227 -27.89 27.48 -20.30
C ASN A 227 -26.85 26.39 -20.02
N SER A 228 -26.98 25.63 -18.93
CA SER A 228 -25.99 24.63 -18.55
C SER A 228 -26.54 23.46 -17.74
N CYS A 229 -25.79 22.35 -17.71
CA CYS A 229 -26.10 21.21 -16.86
C CYS A 229 -24.85 20.48 -16.40
N MET A 230 -24.76 20.17 -15.10
CA MET A 230 -23.74 19.29 -14.54
C MET A 230 -24.25 17.86 -14.46
N LEU A 231 -23.50 16.96 -15.10
CA LEU A 231 -23.75 15.54 -15.19
C LEU A 231 -22.67 14.76 -14.42
N HIS A 232 -23.10 13.78 -13.62
CA HIS A 232 -22.23 12.88 -12.85
C HIS A 232 -22.29 11.44 -13.40
N LEU A 233 -21.15 10.74 -13.38
CA LEU A 233 -21.09 9.31 -13.68
C LEU A 233 -21.73 8.48 -12.55
N GLN A 234 -22.55 7.49 -12.87
CA GLN A 234 -23.13 6.60 -11.85
C GLN A 234 -22.03 5.78 -11.15
N GLY A 235 -22.03 5.79 -9.80
CA GLY A 235 -20.99 5.14 -8.98
C GLY A 235 -19.85 6.06 -8.52
N SER A 236 -19.88 7.35 -8.90
CA SER A 236 -18.81 8.33 -8.66
C SER A 236 -18.82 9.02 -7.28
N SER A 237 -19.26 8.35 -6.20
CA SER A 237 -18.95 8.84 -4.84
C SER A 237 -17.45 8.78 -4.51
N ARG A 238 -16.64 8.28 -5.45
CA ARG A 238 -15.18 8.23 -5.40
C ARG A 238 -14.57 9.61 -5.69
N ILE A 239 -13.64 10.00 -4.84
CA ILE A 239 -12.80 11.18 -5.00
C ILE A 239 -11.97 11.04 -6.29
N GLY A 240 -12.08 11.99 -7.23
CA GLY A 240 -11.18 12.10 -8.39
C GLY A 240 -11.82 11.93 -9.77
N VAL A 241 -13.08 11.50 -9.86
CA VAL A 241 -13.81 11.42 -11.15
C VAL A 241 -14.33 12.82 -11.51
N PRO A 242 -14.01 13.37 -12.70
CA PRO A 242 -14.48 14.70 -13.10
C PRO A 242 -15.98 14.70 -13.40
N THR A 243 -16.61 15.86 -13.20
CA THR A 243 -18.00 16.11 -13.63
C THR A 243 -18.04 16.52 -15.10
N ILE A 244 -19.12 16.21 -15.82
CA ILE A 244 -19.32 16.70 -17.19
C ILE A 244 -20.24 17.91 -17.12
N TYR A 245 -19.79 19.07 -17.60
CA TYR A 245 -20.57 20.30 -17.64
C TYR A 245 -20.96 20.61 -19.08
N LEU A 246 -22.23 20.37 -19.42
CA LEU A 246 -22.77 20.72 -20.72
C LEU A 246 -23.05 22.22 -20.74
N VAL A 247 -22.49 22.93 -21.72
CA VAL A 247 -22.63 24.37 -21.87
C VAL A 247 -23.36 24.67 -23.18
N LYS A 248 -24.54 25.28 -23.08
CA LYS A 248 -25.30 25.72 -24.24
C LYS A 248 -24.56 26.86 -24.94
N THR A 249 -24.28 26.71 -26.23
CA THR A 249 -23.57 27.71 -27.03
C THR A 249 -24.02 27.70 -28.49
N GLU A 250 -23.82 28.81 -29.18
CA GLU A 250 -23.94 28.93 -30.64
C GLU A 250 -22.65 28.50 -31.36
N ASP A 251 -21.55 28.31 -30.62
CA ASP A 251 -20.28 27.84 -31.17
C ASP A 251 -20.38 26.38 -31.61
N GLU A 252 -20.18 26.14 -32.90
CA GLU A 252 -20.23 24.80 -33.50
C GLU A 252 -18.86 24.09 -33.51
N ARG A 253 -17.83 24.64 -32.87
CA ARG A 253 -16.53 23.96 -32.73
C ARG A 253 -16.69 22.70 -31.89
N ARG A 254 -16.49 21.55 -32.55
CA ARG A 254 -16.62 20.23 -31.94
C ARG A 254 -15.38 19.87 -31.14
N LEU A 255 -15.58 19.13 -30.05
CA LEU A 255 -14.50 18.64 -29.19
C LEU A 255 -13.70 17.53 -29.89
N LEU A 256 -12.74 17.93 -30.73
CA LEU A 256 -11.84 17.04 -31.47
C LEU A 256 -10.57 17.80 -31.88
N PHE A 257 -9.50 17.07 -32.19
CA PHE A 257 -8.32 17.66 -32.83
C PHE A 257 -7.73 16.75 -33.90
N LYS A 258 -7.14 17.33 -34.94
CA LYS A 258 -6.41 16.58 -35.96
C LYS A 258 -4.93 16.58 -35.62
N ASN A 259 -4.34 15.40 -35.45
CA ASN A 259 -2.90 15.25 -35.38
C ASN A 259 -2.31 15.54 -36.77
N THR A 260 -1.56 16.63 -36.89
CA THR A 260 -1.01 17.09 -38.18
C THR A 260 0.12 16.20 -38.71
N PHE A 261 0.75 15.40 -37.86
CA PHE A 261 1.81 14.46 -38.25
C PHE A 261 1.25 13.14 -38.79
N THR A 262 0.16 12.64 -38.20
CA THR A 262 -0.43 11.34 -38.59
C THR A 262 -1.68 11.48 -39.46
N GLY A 263 -2.28 12.66 -39.51
CA GLY A 263 -3.55 12.92 -40.19
C GLY A 263 -4.80 12.42 -39.45
N ILE A 264 -4.63 11.75 -38.31
CA ILE A 264 -5.71 11.13 -37.54
C ILE A 264 -6.49 12.20 -36.75
N ILE A 265 -7.80 12.07 -36.70
CA ILE A 265 -8.67 12.88 -35.83
C ILE A 265 -8.84 12.16 -34.49
N HIS A 266 -8.56 12.87 -33.40
CA HIS A 266 -8.58 12.37 -32.03
C HIS A 266 -9.71 13.01 -31.21
N SER A 267 -10.31 12.22 -30.32
CA SER A 267 -11.12 12.71 -29.19
C SER A 267 -10.23 13.43 -28.17
N VAL A 268 -10.85 14.29 -27.36
CA VAL A 268 -10.20 14.88 -26.18
C VAL A 268 -10.54 14.08 -24.90
N ILE A 269 -11.62 13.30 -24.92
CA ILE A 269 -12.14 12.55 -23.77
C ILE A 269 -12.26 11.07 -24.15
N ASP A 270 -11.68 10.22 -23.31
CA ASP A 270 -11.75 8.76 -23.44
C ASP A 270 -12.43 8.18 -22.19
N PHE A 271 -13.56 7.49 -22.39
CA PHE A 271 -14.29 6.79 -21.34
C PHE A 271 -13.74 5.37 -21.19
N TYR A 272 -13.48 4.96 -19.95
CA TYR A 272 -13.15 3.57 -19.68
C TYR A 272 -14.40 2.69 -19.77
N ILE A 273 -14.34 1.65 -20.59
CA ILE A 273 -15.41 0.66 -20.79
C ILE A 273 -14.78 -0.73 -20.83
N ASP A 274 -15.16 -1.60 -19.89
CA ASP A 274 -14.54 -2.93 -19.76
C ASP A 274 -14.82 -3.84 -20.99
N ASP A 275 -16.08 -3.88 -21.42
CA ASP A 275 -16.54 -4.65 -22.59
C ASP A 275 -16.79 -3.74 -23.79
N LEU A 276 -15.72 -3.47 -24.55
CA LEU A 276 -15.77 -2.58 -25.71
C LEU A 276 -16.66 -3.11 -26.83
N GLU A 277 -16.68 -4.42 -27.09
CA GLU A 277 -17.49 -5.01 -28.17
C GLU A 277 -18.98 -4.81 -27.90
N ARG A 278 -19.40 -5.12 -26.67
CA ARG A 278 -20.80 -4.95 -26.27
C ARG A 278 -21.23 -3.49 -26.31
N PHE A 279 -20.39 -2.58 -25.84
CA PHE A 279 -20.71 -1.15 -25.84
C PHE A 279 -20.73 -0.57 -27.26
N HIS A 280 -19.78 -0.97 -28.11
CA HIS A 280 -19.75 -0.60 -29.53
C HIS A 280 -21.05 -1.03 -30.23
N HIS A 281 -21.47 -2.28 -30.05
CA HIS A 281 -22.71 -2.80 -30.63
C HIS A 281 -23.95 -2.06 -30.10
N TYR A 282 -23.99 -1.76 -28.80
CA TYR A 282 -25.07 -0.98 -28.20
C TYR A 282 -25.20 0.41 -28.84
N LEU A 283 -24.09 1.14 -29.01
CA LEU A 283 -24.10 2.46 -29.64
C LEU A 283 -24.58 2.40 -31.09
N GLN A 284 -24.19 1.37 -31.86
CA GLN A 284 -24.68 1.16 -33.23
C GLN A 284 -26.19 0.94 -33.27
N GLN A 285 -26.74 0.13 -32.35
CA GLN A 285 -28.19 -0.11 -32.26
C GLN A 285 -28.97 1.17 -31.94
N GLU A 286 -28.39 2.05 -31.12
CA GLU A 286 -28.94 3.36 -30.78
C GLU A 286 -28.74 4.42 -31.88
N GLY A 287 -28.17 4.04 -33.02
CA GLY A 287 -27.96 4.93 -34.17
C GLY A 287 -26.83 5.94 -33.98
N VAL A 288 -25.93 5.73 -33.02
CA VAL A 288 -24.77 6.59 -32.78
C VAL A 288 -23.71 6.34 -33.84
N LYS A 289 -23.12 7.41 -34.37
CA LYS A 289 -22.00 7.31 -35.29
C LYS A 289 -20.74 6.88 -34.53
N VAL A 290 -20.25 5.69 -34.86
CA VAL A 290 -19.06 5.07 -34.27
C VAL A 290 -17.99 4.80 -35.33
N THR A 291 -16.74 4.85 -34.92
CA THR A 291 -15.60 4.41 -35.73
C THR A 291 -15.36 2.89 -35.58
N ASN A 292 -14.43 2.36 -36.36
CA ASN A 292 -14.03 0.96 -36.24
C ASN A 292 -13.41 0.69 -34.87
N LEU A 293 -13.71 -0.50 -34.34
CA LEU A 293 -13.09 -1.01 -33.12
C LEU A 293 -11.63 -1.40 -33.42
N ASN A 294 -10.67 -0.78 -32.72
CA ASN A 294 -9.26 -1.01 -32.94
C ASN A 294 -8.60 -1.61 -31.69
N TYR A 295 -7.99 -2.79 -31.84
CA TYR A 295 -7.27 -3.48 -30.78
C TYR A 295 -5.76 -3.47 -31.01
N PHE A 296 -4.98 -3.47 -29.92
CA PHE A 296 -3.55 -3.74 -30.02
C PHE A 296 -3.31 -5.20 -30.43
N PRO A 297 -2.33 -5.46 -31.32
CA PRO A 297 -2.07 -6.79 -31.83
C PRO A 297 -1.91 -7.84 -30.72
N GLY A 298 -2.67 -8.94 -30.81
CA GLY A 298 -2.61 -10.04 -29.85
C GLY A 298 -3.28 -9.78 -28.50
N THR A 299 -4.04 -8.69 -28.36
CA THR A 299 -4.74 -8.34 -27.10
C THR A 299 -6.22 -8.07 -27.34
N LYS A 300 -7.00 -8.03 -26.25
CA LYS A 300 -8.35 -7.43 -26.24
C LYS A 300 -8.33 -5.99 -25.73
N GLN A 301 -7.16 -5.35 -25.72
CA GLN A 301 -7.00 -3.96 -25.26
C GLN A 301 -7.02 -3.01 -26.46
N GLY A 302 -7.78 -1.94 -26.37
CA GLY A 302 -7.99 -1.06 -27.51
C GLY A 302 -9.02 0.02 -27.24
N GLY A 303 -9.63 0.52 -28.32
CA GLY A 303 -10.67 1.53 -28.23
C GLY A 303 -11.29 1.91 -29.58
N PHE A 304 -12.27 2.81 -29.51
CA PHE A 304 -12.96 3.38 -30.67
C PHE A 304 -13.55 4.75 -30.33
N GLY A 305 -13.67 5.61 -31.33
CA GLY A 305 -14.36 6.90 -31.23
C GLY A 305 -15.86 6.82 -31.56
N PHE A 306 -16.66 7.70 -30.97
CA PHE A 306 -18.09 7.89 -31.21
C PHE A 306 -18.51 9.36 -31.03
N GLU A 307 -19.60 9.78 -31.68
CA GLU A 307 -20.06 11.17 -31.66
C GLU A 307 -21.28 11.37 -30.72
N ASP A 308 -21.29 12.50 -30.00
CA ASP A 308 -22.48 12.97 -29.28
C ASP A 308 -23.49 13.68 -30.23
N PRO A 309 -24.67 14.13 -29.75
CA PRO A 309 -25.69 14.73 -30.61
C PRO A 309 -25.28 16.01 -31.32
N ASP A 310 -24.24 16.68 -30.81
CA ASP A 310 -23.68 17.91 -31.34
C ASP A 310 -22.46 17.62 -32.23
N GLY A 311 -21.99 16.37 -32.29
CA GLY A 311 -20.83 15.97 -33.09
C GLY A 311 -19.49 16.11 -32.38
N ASN A 312 -19.50 16.25 -31.05
CA ASN A 312 -18.28 16.15 -30.25
C ASN A 312 -17.73 14.72 -30.34
N LEU A 313 -16.42 14.57 -30.61
CA LEU A 313 -15.80 13.26 -30.72
C LEU A 313 -15.33 12.78 -29.36
N LEU A 314 -15.95 11.72 -28.88
CA LEU A 314 -15.61 11.01 -27.65
C LEU A 314 -14.97 9.67 -28.03
N SER A 315 -14.26 9.02 -27.11
CA SER A 315 -13.81 7.65 -27.31
C SER A 315 -14.12 6.74 -26.13
N ALA A 316 -14.15 5.44 -26.39
CA ALA A 316 -14.19 4.39 -25.40
C ALA A 316 -12.88 3.58 -25.47
N THR A 317 -12.31 3.24 -24.32
CA THR A 317 -11.09 2.45 -24.18
C THR A 317 -11.20 1.48 -23.01
N ASN A 318 -10.49 0.36 -23.06
CA ASN A 318 -10.31 -0.53 -21.90
C ASN A 318 -8.85 -0.62 -21.44
N VAL A 319 -8.05 0.38 -21.82
CA VAL A 319 -6.66 0.51 -21.40
C VAL A 319 -6.64 1.30 -20.09
N THR A 320 -5.98 0.76 -19.06
CA THR A 320 -5.70 1.48 -17.81
C THR A 320 -4.21 1.80 -17.69
N HIS A 321 -3.91 2.93 -17.06
CA HIS A 321 -2.55 3.36 -16.73
C HIS A 321 -2.30 3.28 -15.23
N SER A 322 -1.04 3.03 -14.83
CA SER A 322 -0.66 3.02 -13.42
C SER A 322 -0.98 4.37 -12.77
N GLY A 323 -1.80 4.36 -11.72
CA GLY A 323 -2.24 5.56 -11.00
C GLY A 323 -3.63 6.09 -11.37
N GLN A 324 -4.31 5.53 -12.37
CA GLN A 324 -5.76 5.73 -12.55
C GLN A 324 -6.51 4.98 -11.42
N ILE A 325 -7.37 5.69 -10.68
CA ILE A 325 -8.17 5.15 -9.54
C ILE A 325 -9.53 4.68 -10.05
#